data_AF-A0A838EMX5-F1
#
_entry.id   AF-A0A838EMX5-F1
#
_cell.length_a   1.000
_cell.length_b   1.000
_cell.length_c   1.000
_cell.angle_alpha   90.00
_cell.angle_beta   90.00
_cell.angle_gamma   90.00
#
_symmetry.space_group_name_H-M   'P 1'
#
loop_
_entity.id
_entity.type
_entity.pdbx_description
1 polymer ?
#
loop_
_entity_poly.entity_id
_entity_poly.type
_entity_poly.pdbx_seq_one_letter_code
_entity_poly.pdbx_strand_id
1 'polypeptide(L)'
;MSTIFPEIKWIAVPSSPDGSQVRILVWSIDLDTERDDLAIPLAESGTGIGQVLAILYVVLTADKPQTIIIDKPQSFLNPGAVRKLLEILKRYTQHQFIITTHSPEVVSVVNPNTLFLLQKVEAETVITQLDSTKTQDQKLLLSEVGTRLSDVFGADNILWVEGATEESSFPLIIEHILQKPLRGTKILGVVQTGDFESKHSETILKIYDRLTRGEGLIPPAIGIIFDREKRSQQNQDDLIRRSQGTVVFLPRMMYENYLLNPQAISYVMSQIEGFRDDPVTPEEVQEKLQQCIAESKYSTEEEWLQEVHGAKVLETLFKELSESRVEYDKVLYGVALTEWIVNNAPTDLKEVADLIGSKIGN
;
A
#
# COMPACT_ATOMS: atom_id res chain seq x y z
N MET A 1 -22.40 -0.96 21.54
CA MET A 1 -21.23 -0.63 22.40
C MET A 1 -20.11 -1.64 22.24
N SER A 2 -20.35 -2.94 22.42
CA SER A 2 -19.34 -4.01 22.22
C SER A 2 -18.63 -3.98 20.86
N THR A 3 -19.30 -3.50 19.80
CA THR A 3 -18.65 -3.28 18.49
C THR A 3 -17.51 -2.27 18.57
N ILE A 4 -17.71 -1.16 19.29
CA ILE A 4 -16.73 -0.06 19.45
C ILE A 4 -15.69 -0.43 20.51
N PHE A 5 -16.14 -0.92 21.66
CA PHE A 5 -15.33 -1.30 22.82
C PHE A 5 -15.58 -2.79 23.14
N PRO A 6 -14.78 -3.73 22.62
CA PRO A 6 -14.97 -5.17 22.81
C PRO A 6 -14.97 -5.61 24.28
N GLU A 7 -14.30 -4.85 25.14
CA GLU A 7 -14.24 -5.02 26.58
C GLU A 7 -15.57 -4.72 27.27
N ILE A 8 -16.41 -3.83 26.72
CA ILE A 8 -17.72 -3.50 27.29
C ILE A 8 -18.75 -4.54 26.83
N LYS A 9 -19.22 -5.35 27.77
CA LYS A 9 -20.22 -6.40 27.51
C LYS A 9 -21.64 -5.90 27.73
N TRP A 10 -21.85 -5.05 28.74
CA TRP A 10 -23.19 -4.55 29.06
C TRP A 10 -23.18 -3.12 29.62
N ILE A 11 -24.30 -2.42 29.41
CA ILE A 11 -24.57 -1.10 30.00
C ILE A 11 -26.02 -1.12 30.52
N ALA A 12 -26.21 -0.71 31.77
CA ALA A 12 -27.53 -0.60 32.38
C ALA A 12 -27.72 0.74 33.09
N VAL A 13 -28.98 1.12 33.24
CA VAL A 13 -29.41 2.27 34.03
C VAL A 13 -30.33 1.74 35.15
N PRO A 14 -29.78 1.18 36.24
CA PRO A 14 -30.60 0.65 37.32
C PRO A 14 -31.41 1.76 37.99
N SER A 15 -32.60 1.41 38.46
CA SER A 15 -33.43 2.33 39.23
C SER A 15 -32.79 2.62 40.59
N SER A 16 -32.59 3.90 40.91
CA SER A 16 -32.07 4.29 42.22
C SER A 16 -33.17 4.18 43.28
N PRO A 17 -32.90 3.60 44.48
CA PRO A 17 -33.87 3.51 45.58
C PRO A 17 -34.44 4.87 46.01
N ASP A 18 -33.64 5.94 45.88
CA ASP A 18 -33.97 7.29 46.36
C ASP A 18 -34.51 8.22 45.26
N GLY A 19 -34.68 7.73 44.02
CA GLY A 19 -35.29 8.45 42.89
C GLY A 19 -34.57 9.73 42.40
N SER A 20 -33.51 10.18 43.09
CA SER A 20 -32.92 11.52 42.87
C SER A 20 -31.70 11.53 41.95
N GLN A 21 -31.09 10.38 41.63
CA GLN A 21 -29.90 10.30 40.78
C GLN A 21 -29.96 9.11 39.82
N VAL A 22 -29.84 9.40 38.53
CA VAL A 22 -29.64 8.40 37.48
C VAL A 22 -28.18 7.96 37.50
N ARG A 23 -27.94 6.66 37.62
CA ARG A 23 -26.59 6.07 37.52
C ARG A 23 -26.53 5.18 36.29
N ILE A 24 -25.51 5.39 35.47
CA ILE A 24 -25.20 4.50 34.34
C ILE A 24 -24.07 3.60 34.80
N LEU A 25 -24.25 2.29 34.71
CA LEU A 25 -23.28 1.28 35.08
C LEU A 25 -22.80 0.52 33.84
N VAL A 26 -21.50 0.23 33.79
CA VAL A 26 -20.81 -0.43 32.69
C VAL A 26 -20.18 -1.73 33.20
N TRP A 27 -20.44 -2.84 32.51
CA TRP A 27 -19.85 -4.15 32.82
C TRP A 27 -18.88 -4.58 31.74
N SER A 28 -17.70 -5.02 32.18
CA SER A 28 -16.66 -5.61 31.32
C SER A 28 -16.72 -7.14 31.23
N ILE A 29 -17.66 -7.74 31.95
CA ILE A 29 -17.92 -9.18 31.99
C ILE A 29 -19.37 -9.46 31.58
N ASP A 30 -19.65 -10.71 31.24
CA ASP A 30 -21.00 -11.11 30.84
C ASP A 30 -22.01 -10.90 31.98
N LEU A 31 -23.20 -10.43 31.64
CA LEU A 31 -24.27 -10.17 32.60
C LEU A 31 -24.72 -11.47 33.28
N ASP A 32 -24.61 -12.60 32.57
CA ASP A 32 -24.94 -13.94 33.07
C ASP A 32 -24.10 -14.36 34.29
N THR A 33 -23.02 -13.63 34.59
CA THR A 33 -22.24 -13.84 35.81
C THR A 33 -22.94 -13.32 37.07
N GLU A 34 -23.97 -12.48 36.92
CA GLU A 34 -24.76 -11.86 37.99
C GLU A 34 -23.92 -11.11 39.06
N ARG A 35 -22.73 -10.61 38.67
CA ARG A 35 -21.79 -9.90 39.56
C ARG A 35 -21.95 -8.38 39.45
N ASP A 36 -22.90 -7.84 40.21
CA ASP A 36 -23.15 -6.39 40.30
C ASP A 36 -21.99 -5.60 40.91
N ASP A 37 -21.16 -6.24 41.75
CA ASP A 37 -19.98 -5.63 42.38
C ASP A 37 -18.85 -5.34 41.40
N LEU A 38 -18.92 -5.89 40.18
CA LEU A 38 -17.93 -5.67 39.12
C LEU A 38 -18.40 -4.60 38.11
N ALA A 39 -19.55 -3.97 38.37
CA ALA A 39 -20.06 -2.84 37.60
C ALA A 39 -19.28 -1.57 37.91
N ILE A 40 -18.87 -0.85 36.88
CA ILE A 40 -18.16 0.43 37.03
C ILE A 40 -19.11 1.57 36.69
N PRO A 41 -19.29 2.58 37.56
CA PRO A 41 -20.04 3.78 37.21
C PRO A 41 -19.46 4.46 35.97
N LEU A 42 -20.32 4.98 35.09
CA LEU A 42 -19.86 5.70 33.89
C LEU A 42 -18.96 6.89 34.24
N ALA A 43 -19.22 7.56 35.37
CA ALA A 43 -18.40 8.66 35.87
C ALA A 43 -16.97 8.24 36.26
N GLU A 44 -16.77 6.95 36.55
CA GLU A 44 -15.48 6.34 36.86
C GLU A 44 -14.89 5.56 35.67
N SER A 45 -15.59 5.58 34.54
CA SER A 45 -15.16 4.98 33.28
C SER A 45 -14.35 5.97 32.44
N GLY A 46 -13.61 5.47 31.45
CA GLY A 46 -12.89 6.32 30.51
C GLY A 46 -13.83 7.30 29.79
N THR A 47 -13.41 8.57 29.66
CA THR A 47 -14.23 9.66 29.10
C THR A 47 -14.75 9.36 27.68
N GLY A 48 -13.99 8.61 26.88
CA GLY A 48 -14.39 8.15 25.56
C GLY A 48 -15.65 7.27 25.57
N ILE A 49 -15.87 6.48 26.62
CA ILE A 49 -17.06 5.63 26.76
C ILE A 49 -18.32 6.50 26.90
N GLY A 50 -18.26 7.50 27.78
CA GLY A 50 -19.36 8.45 27.98
C GLY A 50 -19.67 9.26 26.71
N GLN A 51 -18.63 9.72 26.01
CA GLN A 51 -18.80 10.45 24.75
C GLN A 51 -19.47 9.60 23.67
N VAL A 52 -19.00 8.36 23.46
CA VAL A 52 -19.61 7.44 22.49
C VAL A 52 -21.06 7.12 22.87
N LEU A 53 -21.32 6.87 24.15
CA LEU A 53 -22.67 6.59 24.63
C LEU A 53 -23.61 7.76 24.38
N ALA A 54 -23.17 9.00 24.63
CA ALA A 54 -23.96 10.21 24.37
C ALA A 54 -24.28 10.37 22.88
N ILE A 55 -23.28 10.22 22.00
CA ILE A 55 -23.45 10.31 20.55
C ILE A 55 -24.44 9.24 20.07
N LEU A 56 -24.23 7.97 20.47
CA LEU A 56 -25.10 6.87 20.09
C LEU A 56 -26.51 7.05 20.64
N TYR A 57 -26.67 7.52 21.87
CA TYR A 57 -27.98 7.76 22.46
C TYR A 57 -28.79 8.74 21.60
N VAL A 58 -28.21 9.87 21.20
CA VAL A 58 -28.89 10.87 20.35
C VAL A 58 -29.28 10.27 19.01
N VAL A 59 -28.39 9.50 18.37
CA VAL A 59 -28.62 8.92 17.04
C VAL A 59 -29.65 7.79 17.08
N LEU A 60 -29.62 6.95 18.12
CA LEU A 60 -30.48 5.77 18.25
C LEU A 60 -31.88 6.11 18.76
N THR A 61 -32.05 7.21 19.51
CA THR A 61 -33.35 7.63 20.06
C THR A 61 -34.08 8.64 19.17
N ALA A 62 -33.45 9.08 18.09
CA ALA A 62 -34.06 10.02 17.15
C ALA A 62 -35.05 9.31 16.22
N ASP A 63 -36.33 9.33 16.58
CA ASP A 63 -37.43 8.71 15.80
C ASP A 63 -37.73 9.43 14.46
N LYS A 64 -37.10 10.58 14.21
CA LYS A 64 -37.31 11.40 13.01
C LYS A 64 -35.97 11.84 12.42
N PRO A 65 -35.90 12.12 11.11
CA PRO A 65 -34.76 12.80 10.50
C PRO A 65 -34.37 14.06 11.29
N GLN A 66 -33.08 14.20 11.60
CA GLN A 66 -32.54 15.28 12.41
C GLN A 66 -31.19 15.72 11.85
N THR A 67 -30.83 16.99 12.07
CA THR A 67 -29.47 17.47 11.86
C THR A 67 -28.71 17.32 13.17
N ILE A 68 -27.67 16.47 13.17
CA ILE A 68 -26.86 16.12 14.33
C ILE A 68 -25.48 16.74 14.14
N ILE A 69 -25.11 17.63 15.05
CA ILE A 69 -23.80 18.30 15.06
C ILE A 69 -22.92 17.58 16.09
N ILE A 70 -21.75 17.12 15.67
CA ILE A 70 -20.80 16.41 16.53
C ILE A 70 -19.46 17.14 16.48
N ASP A 71 -19.07 17.71 17.63
CA ASP A 71 -17.77 18.36 17.76
C ASP A 71 -16.68 17.33 18.12
N LYS A 72 -15.67 17.17 17.26
CA LYS A 72 -14.49 16.31 17.47
C LYS A 72 -14.84 14.90 18.01
N PRO A 73 -15.53 14.05 17.23
CA PRO A 73 -15.94 12.70 17.66
C PRO A 73 -14.77 11.80 18.08
N GLN A 74 -13.55 12.11 17.63
CA GLN A 74 -12.33 11.39 17.97
C GLN A 74 -11.77 11.69 19.36
N SER A 75 -12.27 12.71 20.04
CA SER A 75 -11.74 13.11 21.35
C SER A 75 -11.79 11.91 22.31
N PHE A 76 -10.67 11.61 22.96
CA PHE A 76 -10.53 10.51 23.93
C PHE A 76 -10.76 9.09 23.38
N LEU A 77 -10.76 8.90 22.07
CA LEU A 77 -10.90 7.59 21.42
C LEU A 77 -9.62 7.17 20.72
N ASN A 78 -9.32 5.87 20.76
CA ASN A 78 -8.29 5.29 19.91
C ASN A 78 -8.78 5.22 18.44
N PRO A 79 -7.87 5.18 17.44
CA PRO A 79 -8.24 5.15 16.01
C PRO A 79 -9.24 4.04 15.63
N GLY A 80 -9.11 2.86 16.24
CA GLY A 80 -10.02 1.74 16.02
C GLY A 80 -11.47 2.04 16.45
N ALA A 81 -11.64 2.62 17.64
CA ALA A 81 -12.93 3.02 18.18
C ALA A 81 -13.57 4.15 17.36
N VAL A 82 -12.77 5.13 16.92
CA VAL A 82 -13.24 6.21 16.02
C VAL A 82 -13.80 5.64 14.73
N ARG A 83 -13.06 4.75 14.07
CA ARG A 83 -13.50 4.12 12.81
C ARG A 83 -14.83 3.39 12.99
N LYS A 84 -14.93 2.55 14.02
CA LYS A 84 -16.15 1.80 14.34
C LYS A 84 -17.33 2.71 14.67
N LEU A 85 -17.12 3.80 15.42
CA LEU A 85 -18.16 4.78 15.70
C LEU A 85 -18.68 5.41 14.41
N LEU A 86 -17.79 5.94 13.57
CA LEU A 86 -18.16 6.61 12.33
C LEU A 86 -18.85 5.66 11.34
N GLU A 87 -18.41 4.41 11.25
CA GLU A 87 -19.08 3.35 10.47
C GLU A 87 -20.49 3.06 10.97
N ILE A 88 -20.72 3.10 12.29
CA ILE A 88 -22.07 2.97 12.84
C ILE A 88 -22.92 4.17 12.44
N LEU A 89 -22.40 5.40 12.60
CA LEU A 89 -23.14 6.63 12.23
C LEU A 89 -23.56 6.65 10.77
N LYS A 90 -22.71 6.17 9.86
CA LYS A 90 -23.00 6.05 8.43
C LYS A 90 -24.23 5.21 8.09
N ARG A 91 -24.62 4.27 8.96
CA ARG A 91 -25.80 3.41 8.74
C ARG A 91 -27.11 4.17 8.93
N TYR A 92 -27.08 5.30 9.64
CA TYR A 92 -28.25 6.13 9.95
C TYR A 92 -28.40 7.27 8.94
N THR A 93 -28.61 6.91 7.68
CA THR A 93 -28.65 7.85 6.54
C THR A 93 -29.81 8.84 6.57
N GLN A 94 -30.83 8.61 7.41
CA GLN A 94 -31.93 9.55 7.60
C GLN A 94 -31.52 10.84 8.33
N HIS A 95 -30.39 10.86 9.03
CA HIS A 95 -29.90 12.06 9.71
C HIS A 95 -28.87 12.79 8.86
N GLN A 96 -28.84 14.11 8.97
CA GLN A 96 -27.76 14.92 8.44
C GLN A 96 -26.70 15.10 9.52
N PHE A 97 -25.47 14.67 9.27
CA PHE A 97 -24.36 14.83 10.19
C PHE A 97 -23.49 16.03 9.81
N ILE A 98 -23.21 16.91 10.78
CA ILE A 98 -22.21 17.97 10.66
C ILE A 98 -21.12 17.66 11.68
N ILE A 99 -19.92 17.34 11.20
CA ILE A 99 -18.81 16.88 12.04
C ILE A 99 -17.66 17.86 11.91
N THR A 100 -17.15 18.34 13.04
CA THR A 100 -15.88 19.08 13.09
C THR A 100 -14.75 18.10 13.42
N THR A 101 -13.57 18.31 12.84
CA THR A 101 -12.42 17.43 13.12
C THR A 101 -11.10 18.12 12.78
N HIS A 102 -10.06 17.81 13.55
CA HIS A 102 -8.65 18.03 13.18
C HIS A 102 -7.94 16.70 12.89
N SER A 103 -8.67 15.67 12.47
CA SER A 103 -8.10 14.37 12.13
C SER A 103 -8.42 14.05 10.67
N PRO A 104 -7.41 13.83 9.82
CA PRO A 104 -7.64 13.42 8.43
C PRO A 104 -8.23 12.01 8.37
N GLU A 105 -7.98 11.17 9.37
CA GLU A 105 -8.57 9.83 9.48
C GLU A 105 -10.10 9.92 9.57
N VAL A 106 -10.64 10.87 10.36
CA VAL A 106 -12.10 11.09 10.43
C VAL A 106 -12.66 11.51 9.08
N VAL A 107 -11.98 12.43 8.36
CA VAL A 107 -12.42 12.89 7.04
C VAL A 107 -12.45 11.72 6.05
N SER A 108 -11.39 10.91 6.02
CA SER A 108 -11.27 9.70 5.21
C SER A 108 -12.38 8.69 5.51
N VAL A 109 -12.57 8.34 6.80
CA VAL A 109 -13.57 7.36 7.20
C VAL A 109 -14.98 7.85 6.91
N VAL A 110 -15.29 9.13 7.14
CA VAL A 110 -16.62 9.71 6.86
C VAL A 110 -16.90 9.80 5.35
N ASN A 111 -15.89 10.13 4.54
CA ASN A 111 -16.07 10.43 3.11
C ASN A 111 -17.25 11.41 2.87
N PRO A 112 -17.15 12.66 3.36
CA PRO A 112 -18.28 13.58 3.42
C PRO A 112 -18.72 14.06 2.05
N ASN A 113 -20.04 14.30 1.86
CA ASN A 113 -20.57 14.93 0.65
C ASN A 113 -20.09 16.39 0.49
N THR A 114 -19.75 17.06 1.58
CA THR A 114 -19.29 18.44 1.58
C THR A 114 -18.22 18.61 2.64
N LEU A 115 -17.08 19.20 2.26
CA LEU A 115 -15.96 19.46 3.14
C LEU A 115 -15.69 20.96 3.21
N PHE A 116 -15.65 21.51 4.43
CA PHE A 116 -15.29 22.90 4.68
C PHE A 116 -13.98 22.97 5.45
N LEU A 117 -13.05 23.78 4.95
CA LEU A 117 -11.83 24.16 5.63
C LEU A 117 -12.04 25.52 6.29
N LEU A 118 -11.75 25.60 7.58
CA LEU A 118 -11.84 26.84 8.35
C LEU A 118 -10.42 27.28 8.70
N GLN A 119 -9.99 28.43 8.16
CA GLN A 119 -8.68 29.02 8.42
C GLN A 119 -8.83 30.33 9.17
N LYS A 120 -7.93 30.59 10.13
CA LYS A 120 -7.83 31.91 10.75
C LYS A 120 -6.82 32.75 9.98
N VAL A 121 -7.29 33.79 9.29
CA VAL A 121 -6.45 34.76 8.59
C VAL A 121 -6.53 36.07 9.37
N GLU A 122 -5.41 36.50 9.96
CA GLU A 122 -5.34 37.62 10.89
C GLU A 122 -6.31 37.46 12.08
N ALA A 123 -7.39 38.25 12.12
CA ALA A 123 -8.41 38.22 13.17
C ALA A 123 -9.74 37.62 12.69
N GLU A 124 -9.83 37.13 11.45
CA GLU A 124 -11.06 36.63 10.84
C GLU A 124 -10.97 35.13 10.53
N THR A 125 -12.13 34.46 10.48
CA THR A 125 -12.22 33.07 10.03
C THR A 125 -12.69 33.04 8.58
N VAL A 126 -11.84 32.53 7.70
CA VAL A 126 -12.14 32.30 6.29
C VAL A 126 -12.60 30.86 6.13
N ILE A 127 -13.72 30.67 5.45
CA ILE A 127 -14.28 29.35 5.15
C ILE A 127 -14.07 29.06 3.67
N THR A 128 -13.43 27.94 3.36
CA THR A 128 -13.25 27.46 1.99
C THR A 128 -13.92 26.10 1.85
N GLN A 129 -14.82 25.96 0.88
CA GLN A 129 -15.34 24.65 0.53
C GLN A 129 -14.30 23.92 -0.32
N LEU A 130 -13.88 22.76 0.14
CA LEU A 130 -12.91 21.92 -0.54
C LEU A 130 -13.62 20.91 -1.44
N ASP A 131 -13.02 20.68 -2.60
CA ASP A 131 -13.41 19.60 -3.50
C ASP A 131 -12.48 18.41 -3.30
N SER A 132 -13.02 17.34 -2.70
CA SER A 132 -12.27 16.11 -2.44
C SER A 132 -11.71 15.43 -3.70
N THR A 133 -12.15 15.82 -4.90
CA THR A 133 -11.59 15.33 -6.17
C THR A 133 -10.36 16.11 -6.63
N LYS A 134 -10.08 17.28 -6.03
CA LYS A 134 -8.93 18.12 -6.39
C LYS A 134 -7.75 17.85 -5.47
N THR A 135 -6.64 17.42 -6.05
CA THR A 135 -5.38 17.17 -5.33
C THR A 135 -4.89 18.39 -4.55
N GLN A 136 -5.10 19.60 -5.07
CA GLN A 136 -4.71 20.84 -4.38
C GLN A 136 -5.48 21.03 -3.07
N ASP A 137 -6.78 20.77 -3.08
CA ASP A 137 -7.66 20.92 -1.91
C ASP A 137 -7.37 19.85 -0.86
N GLN A 138 -7.08 18.63 -1.29
CA GLN A 138 -6.62 17.55 -0.42
C GLN A 138 -5.28 17.90 0.25
N LYS A 139 -4.31 18.44 -0.49
CA LYS A 139 -3.02 18.89 0.05
C LYS A 139 -3.21 20.03 1.05
N LEU A 140 -4.09 20.99 0.74
CA LEU A 140 -4.41 22.11 1.62
C LEU A 140 -5.02 21.61 2.95
N LEU A 141 -5.99 20.70 2.89
CA LEU A 141 -6.57 20.04 4.06
C LEU A 141 -5.49 19.41 4.93
N LEU A 142 -4.64 18.57 4.33
CA LEU A 142 -3.61 17.84 5.07
C LEU A 142 -2.61 18.80 5.71
N SER A 143 -2.18 19.85 4.99
CA SER A 143 -1.27 20.87 5.54
C SER A 143 -1.87 21.63 6.73
N GLU A 144 -3.15 21.98 6.68
CA GLU A 144 -3.83 22.73 7.75
C GLU A 144 -4.09 21.87 8.98
N VAL A 145 -4.33 20.57 8.78
CA VAL A 145 -4.47 19.61 9.87
C VAL A 145 -3.09 19.18 10.42
N GLY A 146 -1.99 19.66 9.83
CA GLY A 146 -0.62 19.37 10.27
C GLY A 146 -0.18 17.94 9.96
N THR A 147 -0.81 17.31 8.97
CA THR A 147 -0.59 15.91 8.58
C THR A 147 0.00 15.81 7.19
N ARG A 148 0.83 14.81 6.95
CA ARG A 148 1.41 14.50 5.64
C ARG A 148 0.62 13.37 4.98
N LEU A 149 0.75 13.22 3.66
CA LEU A 149 0.19 12.05 2.96
C LEU A 149 0.77 10.75 3.51
N SER A 150 2.04 10.75 3.92
CA SER A 150 2.69 9.62 4.60
C SER A 150 2.01 9.19 5.90
N ASP A 151 1.39 10.12 6.64
CA ASP A 151 0.67 9.78 7.89
C ASP A 151 -0.64 9.01 7.62
N VAL A 152 -1.18 9.11 6.40
CA VAL A 152 -2.45 8.46 5.99
C VAL A 152 -2.20 7.21 5.15
N PHE A 153 -1.18 7.21 4.28
CA PHE A 153 -0.91 6.14 3.31
C PHE A 153 0.35 5.33 3.61
N GLY A 154 1.13 5.74 4.61
CA GLY A 154 2.45 5.16 4.90
C GLY A 154 3.51 5.52 3.84
N ALA A 155 3.19 6.42 2.91
CA ALA A 155 4.08 6.87 1.83
C ALA A 155 3.81 8.32 1.42
N ASP A 156 4.88 9.09 1.21
CA ASP A 156 4.88 10.42 0.60
C ASP A 156 4.84 10.33 -0.94
N ASN A 157 5.41 9.27 -1.52
CA ASN A 157 5.52 9.05 -2.95
C ASN A 157 5.42 7.57 -3.31
N ILE A 158 4.98 7.26 -4.53
CA ILE A 158 4.93 5.87 -5.04
C ILE A 158 5.78 5.73 -6.30
N LEU A 159 6.63 4.70 -6.34
CA LEU A 159 7.25 4.20 -7.56
C LEU A 159 6.48 2.94 -8.00
N TRP A 160 5.84 2.98 -9.16
CA TRP A 160 5.11 1.83 -9.69
C TRP A 160 6.06 0.93 -10.48
N VAL A 161 5.88 -0.38 -10.33
CA VAL A 161 6.66 -1.41 -11.03
C VAL A 161 5.73 -2.44 -11.65
N GLU A 162 6.23 -3.23 -12.59
CA GLU A 162 5.43 -4.17 -13.37
C GLU A 162 4.74 -5.23 -12.51
N GLY A 163 5.50 -5.90 -11.62
CA GLY A 163 5.01 -7.04 -10.87
C GLY A 163 5.48 -7.11 -9.42
N ALA A 164 5.11 -8.22 -8.78
CA ALA A 164 5.40 -8.48 -7.37
C ALA A 164 6.90 -8.78 -7.11
N THR A 165 7.61 -9.28 -8.13
CA THR A 165 9.06 -9.51 -8.05
C THR A 165 9.77 -8.19 -7.86
N GLU A 166 9.53 -7.19 -8.72
CA GLU A 166 10.14 -5.87 -8.63
C GLU A 166 9.70 -5.14 -7.35
N GLU A 167 8.44 -5.30 -6.93
CA GLU A 167 7.90 -4.70 -5.70
C GLU A 167 8.73 -5.10 -4.48
N SER A 168 9.22 -6.34 -4.45
CA SER A 168 10.03 -6.89 -3.37
C SER A 168 11.54 -6.70 -3.59
N SER A 169 12.00 -6.75 -4.84
CA SER A 169 13.42 -6.71 -5.21
C SER A 169 13.99 -5.28 -5.29
N PHE A 170 13.24 -4.29 -5.76
CA PHE A 170 13.74 -2.92 -5.91
C PHE A 170 14.10 -2.24 -4.58
N PRO A 171 13.36 -2.44 -3.47
CA PRO A 171 13.78 -1.97 -2.14
C PRO A 171 15.21 -2.44 -1.78
N LEU A 172 15.52 -3.71 -2.04
CA LEU A 172 16.85 -4.28 -1.77
C LEU A 172 17.94 -3.57 -2.58
N ILE A 173 17.68 -3.31 -3.86
CA ILE A 173 18.59 -2.58 -4.76
C ILE A 173 18.85 -1.17 -4.24
N ILE A 174 17.80 -0.46 -3.82
CA ILE A 174 17.92 0.91 -3.32
C ILE A 174 18.74 0.96 -2.04
N GLU A 175 18.48 0.06 -1.11
CA GLU A 175 19.16 0.02 0.18
C GLU A 175 20.63 -0.38 0.06
N HIS A 176 20.94 -1.41 -0.75
CA HIS A 176 22.29 -1.99 -0.81
C HIS A 176 23.18 -1.36 -1.87
N ILE A 177 22.62 -1.00 -3.04
CA ILE A 177 23.40 -0.48 -4.17
C ILE A 177 23.38 1.05 -4.19
N LEU A 178 22.19 1.66 -4.11
CA LEU A 178 22.09 3.12 -4.08
C LEU A 178 22.43 3.73 -2.71
N GLN A 179 22.40 2.91 -1.64
CA GLN A 179 22.64 3.34 -0.26
C GLN A 179 21.78 4.55 0.14
N LYS A 180 20.55 4.60 -0.40
CA LYS A 180 19.59 5.68 -0.16
C LYS A 180 18.46 5.16 0.74
N PRO A 181 18.08 5.89 1.80
CA PRO A 181 16.87 5.57 2.53
C PRO A 181 15.64 5.85 1.67
N LEU A 182 14.64 4.97 1.69
CA LEU A 182 13.40 5.12 0.92
C LEU A 182 12.62 6.41 1.26
N ARG A 183 12.82 7.01 2.45
CA ARG A 183 12.26 8.33 2.88
C ARG A 183 10.78 8.53 2.48
N GLY A 184 9.92 7.58 2.86
CA GLY A 184 8.49 7.66 2.55
C GLY A 184 8.13 7.32 1.10
N THR A 185 9.07 6.89 0.27
CA THR A 185 8.78 6.31 -1.04
C THR A 185 8.41 4.85 -0.86
N LYS A 186 7.24 4.46 -1.37
CA LYS A 186 6.80 3.07 -1.43
C LYS A 186 6.88 2.56 -2.87
N ILE A 187 7.29 1.32 -3.03
CA ILE A 187 7.27 0.63 -4.34
C ILE A 187 6.05 -0.27 -4.35
N LEU A 188 5.28 -0.22 -5.43
CA LEU A 188 4.05 -1.01 -5.59
C LEU A 188 3.99 -1.62 -6.98
N GLY A 189 3.70 -2.92 -7.05
CA GLY A 189 3.39 -3.60 -8.30
C GLY A 189 2.03 -3.17 -8.85
N VAL A 190 1.89 -3.18 -10.18
CA VAL A 190 0.59 -2.96 -10.83
C VAL A 190 -0.27 -4.23 -10.69
N VAL A 191 -1.42 -4.14 -10.02
CA VAL A 191 -2.29 -5.28 -9.73
C VAL A 191 -3.05 -5.72 -10.99
N GLN A 192 -2.99 -7.03 -11.31
CA GLN A 192 -3.68 -7.81 -12.39
C GLN A 192 -2.96 -8.02 -13.72
N THR A 193 -1.80 -8.69 -13.78
CA THR A 193 -1.12 -9.09 -15.03
C THR A 193 -1.94 -9.93 -16.05
N GLY A 194 -3.09 -10.49 -15.67
CA GLY A 194 -3.94 -11.34 -16.53
C GLY A 194 -4.79 -10.63 -17.60
N ASP A 195 -4.95 -9.31 -17.53
CA ASP A 195 -5.65 -8.50 -18.56
C ASP A 195 -4.67 -7.74 -19.48
N PHE A 196 -3.36 -8.03 -19.39
CA PHE A 196 -2.29 -7.23 -20.02
C PHE A 196 -1.65 -7.87 -21.25
N GLU A 197 -2.39 -8.68 -22.01
CA GLU A 197 -1.90 -9.11 -23.33
C GLU A 197 -2.04 -8.00 -24.40
N SER A 198 -0.88 -7.54 -24.86
CA SER A 198 -0.54 -7.05 -26.21
C SER A 198 -1.03 -5.71 -26.77
N LYS A 199 -1.86 -4.87 -26.10
CA LYS A 199 -2.33 -3.60 -26.74
C LYS A 199 -2.48 -2.33 -25.89
N HIS A 200 -1.74 -2.17 -24.79
CA HIS A 200 -2.25 -1.29 -23.74
C HIS A 200 -1.39 -0.07 -23.32
N SER A 201 -0.98 0.73 -24.31
CA SER A 201 -0.64 2.14 -24.05
C SER A 201 -1.81 2.89 -23.38
N GLU A 202 -3.05 2.55 -23.75
CA GLU A 202 -4.26 3.09 -23.14
C GLU A 202 -4.46 2.66 -21.68
N THR A 203 -4.02 1.49 -21.25
CA THR A 203 -4.22 1.05 -19.85
C THR A 203 -3.20 1.71 -18.93
N ILE A 204 -1.94 1.85 -19.38
CA ILE A 204 -0.93 2.67 -18.69
C ILE A 204 -1.41 4.12 -18.57
N LEU A 205 -2.03 4.65 -19.63
CA LEU A 205 -2.65 5.99 -19.60
C LEU A 205 -3.90 6.05 -18.73
N LYS A 206 -4.69 4.98 -18.61
CA LYS A 206 -5.83 4.91 -17.67
C LYS A 206 -5.36 4.84 -16.22
N ILE A 207 -4.25 4.14 -15.94
CA ILE A 207 -3.59 4.14 -14.64
C ILE A 207 -3.07 5.55 -14.34
N TYR A 208 -2.36 6.17 -15.28
CA TYR A 208 -1.94 7.58 -15.19
C TYR A 208 -3.13 8.52 -14.96
N ASP A 209 -4.19 8.42 -15.77
CA ASP A 209 -5.39 9.23 -15.66
C ASP A 209 -6.05 9.04 -14.29
N ARG A 210 -6.16 7.82 -13.76
CA ARG A 210 -6.72 7.58 -12.42
C ARG A 210 -5.84 8.14 -11.31
N LEU A 211 -4.52 8.00 -11.43
CA LEU A 211 -3.54 8.50 -10.46
C LEU A 211 -3.37 10.03 -10.52
N THR A 212 -3.68 10.68 -11.66
CA THR A 212 -3.52 12.13 -11.86
C THR A 212 -4.82 12.93 -11.85
N ARG A 213 -5.98 12.33 -12.16
CA ARG A 213 -7.29 13.01 -12.15
C ARG A 213 -7.90 13.16 -10.75
N GLY A 214 -7.18 12.76 -9.70
CA GLY A 214 -7.59 13.06 -8.32
C GLY A 214 -8.81 12.27 -7.83
N GLU A 215 -9.12 11.13 -8.45
CA GLU A 215 -10.05 10.16 -7.87
C GLU A 215 -9.38 9.43 -6.69
N GLY A 216 -9.19 10.14 -5.58
CA GLY A 216 -8.69 9.59 -4.32
C GLY A 216 -7.46 10.29 -3.75
N LEU A 217 -7.13 9.91 -2.52
CA LEU A 217 -6.02 10.42 -1.73
C LEU A 217 -4.71 9.65 -2.02
N ILE A 218 -4.42 9.31 -3.28
CA ILE A 218 -3.25 8.48 -3.60
C ILE A 218 -1.98 9.35 -3.61
N PRO A 219 -0.86 8.93 -2.96
CA PRO A 219 0.41 9.62 -3.07
C PRO A 219 0.87 9.77 -4.53
N PRO A 220 1.53 10.89 -4.89
CA PRO A 220 1.97 11.13 -6.26
C PRO A 220 2.92 10.02 -6.72
N ALA A 221 2.73 9.60 -7.97
CA ALA A 221 3.66 8.69 -8.63
C ALA A 221 4.92 9.47 -9.04
N ILE A 222 6.09 9.08 -8.54
CA ILE A 222 7.39 9.65 -8.95
C ILE A 222 7.94 9.01 -10.23
N GLY A 223 7.43 7.83 -10.57
CA GLY A 223 7.78 7.12 -11.79
C GLY A 223 7.01 5.81 -11.92
N ILE A 224 7.04 5.26 -13.12
CA ILE A 224 6.58 3.92 -13.43
C ILE A 224 7.68 3.22 -14.22
N ILE A 225 8.16 2.08 -13.74
CA ILE A 225 9.19 1.27 -14.39
C ILE A 225 8.53 -0.02 -14.90
N PHE A 226 8.58 -0.24 -16.22
CA PHE A 226 8.08 -1.46 -16.86
C PHE A 226 9.19 -2.25 -17.53
N ASP A 227 8.94 -3.53 -17.73
CA ASP A 227 9.68 -4.36 -18.65
C ASP A 227 9.52 -3.84 -20.07
N ARG A 228 10.60 -3.95 -20.82
CA ARG A 228 10.60 -3.59 -22.23
C ARG A 228 9.76 -4.56 -23.05
N GLU A 229 9.74 -5.83 -22.62
CA GLU A 229 9.14 -6.97 -23.33
C GLU A 229 9.52 -6.93 -24.83
N LYS A 230 8.58 -7.20 -25.73
CA LYS A 230 8.76 -7.10 -27.18
C LYS A 230 8.34 -5.74 -27.76
N ARG A 231 8.29 -4.66 -26.94
CA ARG A 231 7.86 -3.33 -27.40
C ARG A 231 8.92 -2.73 -28.33
N SER A 232 8.48 -2.22 -29.49
CA SER A 232 9.37 -1.49 -30.40
C SER A 232 9.89 -0.20 -29.74
N GLN A 233 11.08 0.25 -30.16
CA GLN A 233 11.66 1.51 -29.67
C GLN A 233 10.68 2.69 -29.89
N GLN A 234 10.02 2.74 -31.04
CA GLN A 234 9.02 3.77 -31.34
C GLN A 234 7.85 3.79 -30.35
N ASN A 235 7.38 2.62 -29.90
CA ASN A 235 6.29 2.52 -28.93
C ASN A 235 6.76 2.96 -27.53
N GLN A 236 7.99 2.62 -27.16
CA GLN A 236 8.59 3.05 -25.89
C GLN A 236 8.74 4.58 -25.88
N ASP A 237 9.32 5.15 -26.94
CA ASP A 237 9.52 6.60 -27.08
C ASP A 237 8.19 7.37 -27.07
N ASP A 238 7.14 6.83 -27.71
CA ASP A 238 5.80 7.44 -27.66
C ASP A 238 5.24 7.47 -26.23
N LEU A 239 5.38 6.37 -25.49
CA LEU A 239 4.91 6.27 -24.10
C LEU A 239 5.71 7.18 -23.14
N ILE A 240 7.03 7.21 -23.28
CA ILE A 240 7.90 8.12 -22.51
C ILE A 240 7.51 9.56 -22.80
N ARG A 241 7.34 9.94 -24.08
CA ARG A 241 6.95 11.29 -24.48
C ARG A 241 5.58 11.69 -23.95
N ARG A 242 4.57 10.82 -24.11
CA ARG A 242 3.19 11.08 -23.68
C ARG A 242 3.05 11.15 -22.16
N SER A 243 3.87 10.40 -21.44
CA SER A 243 3.94 10.44 -19.97
C SER A 243 4.89 11.51 -19.42
N GLN A 244 5.46 12.36 -20.28
CA GLN A 244 6.45 13.39 -19.91
C GLN A 244 7.64 12.82 -19.11
N GLY A 245 8.07 11.60 -19.44
CA GLY A 245 9.18 10.92 -18.78
C GLY A 245 8.82 10.22 -17.47
N THR A 246 7.54 10.16 -17.08
CA THR A 246 7.11 9.44 -15.87
C THR A 246 7.22 7.93 -16.05
N VAL A 247 6.79 7.43 -17.21
CA VAL A 247 6.94 6.01 -17.59
C VAL A 247 8.32 5.84 -18.21
N VAL A 248 9.06 4.85 -17.72
CA VAL A 248 10.34 4.40 -18.27
C VAL A 248 10.37 2.89 -18.35
N PHE A 249 11.28 2.36 -19.15
CA PHE A 249 11.44 0.93 -19.37
C PHE A 249 12.80 0.48 -18.86
N LEU A 250 12.88 -0.77 -18.41
CA LEU A 250 14.16 -1.42 -18.14
C LEU A 250 15.02 -1.45 -19.41
N PRO A 251 16.36 -1.27 -19.28
CA PRO A 251 17.28 -1.42 -20.40
C PRO A 251 17.25 -2.80 -21.06
N ARG A 252 17.04 -3.86 -20.27
CA ARG A 252 16.88 -5.25 -20.75
C ARG A 252 15.40 -5.59 -20.95
N MET A 253 15.14 -6.71 -21.64
CA MET A 253 13.79 -7.16 -21.97
C MET A 253 12.86 -7.24 -20.75
N MET A 254 13.33 -7.76 -19.63
CA MET A 254 12.58 -7.91 -18.38
C MET A 254 13.50 -7.95 -17.18
N TYR A 255 12.95 -7.80 -15.97
CA TYR A 255 13.75 -7.81 -14.75
C TYR A 255 14.53 -9.13 -14.56
N GLU A 256 13.96 -10.28 -14.93
CA GLU A 256 14.64 -11.57 -14.79
C GLU A 256 15.95 -11.68 -15.58
N ASN A 257 16.16 -10.85 -16.62
CA ASN A 257 17.41 -10.82 -17.37
C ASN A 257 18.60 -10.33 -16.53
N TYR A 258 18.34 -9.60 -15.44
CA TYR A 258 19.38 -9.17 -14.50
C TYR A 258 19.71 -10.25 -13.46
N LEU A 259 18.89 -11.29 -13.36
CA LEU A 259 19.05 -12.38 -12.39
C LEU A 259 19.82 -13.58 -12.97
N LEU A 260 20.22 -13.51 -14.25
CA LEU A 260 20.99 -14.54 -14.94
C LEU A 260 22.47 -14.57 -14.52
N ASN A 261 22.72 -14.69 -13.22
CA ASN A 261 24.04 -14.83 -12.62
C ASN A 261 24.27 -16.29 -12.17
N PRO A 262 25.29 -17.00 -12.70
CA PRO A 262 25.52 -18.42 -12.38
C PRO A 262 25.75 -18.71 -10.90
N GLN A 263 26.43 -17.81 -10.21
CA GLN A 263 26.77 -17.95 -8.79
C GLN A 263 25.52 -17.74 -7.93
N ALA A 264 24.70 -16.75 -8.25
CA ALA A 264 23.42 -16.52 -7.59
C ALA A 264 22.47 -17.69 -7.79
N ILE A 265 22.34 -18.16 -9.03
CA ILE A 265 21.43 -19.25 -9.41
C ILE A 265 21.83 -20.55 -8.70
N SER A 266 23.09 -20.96 -8.79
CA SER A 266 23.58 -22.17 -8.11
C SER A 266 23.42 -22.07 -6.59
N TYR A 267 23.69 -20.91 -6.00
CA TYR A 267 23.45 -20.67 -4.58
C TYR A 267 21.98 -20.85 -4.21
N VAL A 268 21.05 -20.17 -4.88
CA VAL A 268 19.61 -20.27 -4.59
C VAL A 268 19.11 -21.69 -4.77
N MET A 269 19.51 -22.38 -5.85
CA MET A 269 19.18 -23.79 -6.09
C MET A 269 19.63 -24.70 -4.94
N SER A 270 20.84 -24.46 -4.40
CA SER A 270 21.37 -25.24 -3.27
C SER A 270 20.59 -25.07 -1.96
N GLN A 271 19.84 -23.98 -1.82
CA GLN A 271 19.03 -23.71 -0.62
C GLN A 271 17.63 -24.32 -0.70
N ILE A 272 17.23 -24.86 -1.86
CA ILE A 272 15.90 -25.43 -2.06
C ILE A 272 15.91 -26.89 -1.62
N GLU A 273 15.12 -27.20 -0.58
CA GLU A 273 14.94 -28.57 -0.12
C GLU A 273 14.31 -29.43 -1.22
N GLY A 274 14.93 -30.56 -1.53
CA GLY A 274 14.46 -31.47 -2.58
C GLY A 274 14.78 -31.04 -4.01
N PHE A 275 15.65 -30.04 -4.22
CA PHE A 275 16.02 -29.58 -5.57
C PHE A 275 16.63 -30.70 -6.42
N ARG A 276 17.69 -31.34 -5.92
CA ARG A 276 18.29 -32.59 -6.43
C ARG A 276 19.25 -33.16 -5.38
N ASP A 277 19.80 -34.33 -5.63
CA ASP A 277 20.62 -35.05 -4.63
C ASP A 277 22.03 -34.46 -4.47
N ASP A 278 22.65 -34.02 -5.58
CA ASP A 278 23.96 -33.36 -5.60
C ASP A 278 23.82 -31.82 -5.67
N PRO A 279 24.70 -31.02 -5.04
CA PRO A 279 24.64 -29.57 -5.14
C PRO A 279 24.88 -29.10 -6.59
N VAL A 280 24.15 -28.06 -7.01
CA VAL A 280 24.38 -27.38 -8.30
C VAL A 280 25.62 -26.49 -8.18
N THR A 281 26.57 -26.62 -9.11
CA THR A 281 27.75 -25.75 -9.14
C THR A 281 27.57 -24.56 -10.09
N PRO A 282 28.27 -23.43 -9.87
CA PRO A 282 28.25 -22.30 -10.79
C PRO A 282 28.69 -22.68 -12.22
N GLU A 283 29.61 -23.62 -12.37
CA GLU A 283 30.10 -24.09 -13.68
C GLU A 283 29.01 -24.82 -14.47
N GLU A 284 28.21 -25.65 -13.81
CA GLU A 284 27.06 -26.33 -14.45
C GLU A 284 26.02 -25.32 -14.94
N VAL A 285 25.72 -24.30 -14.12
CA VAL A 285 24.80 -23.22 -14.52
C VAL A 285 25.38 -22.41 -15.68
N GLN A 286 26.67 -22.10 -15.63
CA GLN A 286 27.35 -21.38 -16.71
C GLN A 286 27.32 -22.17 -18.02
N GLU A 287 27.59 -23.48 -17.98
CA GLU A 287 27.52 -24.34 -19.17
C GLU A 287 26.13 -24.33 -19.78
N LYS A 288 25.09 -24.44 -18.95
CA LYS A 288 23.69 -24.36 -19.40
C LYS A 288 23.32 -23.01 -19.99
N LEU A 289 23.75 -21.91 -19.38
CA LEU A 289 23.55 -20.57 -19.93
C LEU A 289 24.26 -20.41 -21.29
N GLN A 290 25.50 -20.91 -21.42
CA GLN A 290 26.23 -20.89 -22.69
C GLN A 290 25.57 -21.76 -23.76
N GLN A 291 24.96 -22.89 -23.37
CA GLN A 291 24.12 -23.68 -24.28
C GLN A 291 22.90 -22.86 -24.75
N CYS A 292 22.18 -22.19 -23.84
CA CYS A 292 21.07 -21.32 -24.21
C CYS A 292 21.49 -20.15 -25.12
N ILE A 293 22.70 -19.61 -24.94
CA ILE A 293 23.27 -18.57 -25.81
C ILE A 293 23.56 -19.16 -27.21
N ALA A 294 24.21 -20.31 -27.28
CA ALA A 294 24.60 -20.97 -28.53
C ALA A 294 23.40 -21.44 -29.36
N GLU A 295 22.30 -21.85 -28.72
CA GLU A 295 21.05 -22.24 -29.37
C GLU A 295 20.17 -21.03 -29.75
N SER A 296 20.53 -19.84 -29.27
CA SER A 296 19.80 -18.61 -29.57
C SER A 296 20.15 -18.04 -30.95
N LYS A 297 19.36 -17.04 -31.36
CA LYS A 297 19.60 -16.27 -32.58
C LYS A 297 20.59 -15.10 -32.39
N TYR A 298 21.10 -14.88 -31.18
CA TYR A 298 21.88 -13.70 -30.82
C TYR A 298 23.37 -13.96 -31.01
N SER A 299 24.13 -12.92 -31.40
CA SER A 299 25.53 -13.07 -31.81
C SER A 299 26.51 -12.91 -30.65
N THR A 300 26.11 -12.22 -29.58
CA THR A 300 26.92 -11.98 -28.38
C THR A 300 26.13 -12.25 -27.11
N GLU A 301 26.84 -12.52 -26.02
CA GLU A 301 26.23 -12.69 -24.69
C GLU A 301 25.56 -11.40 -24.20
N GLU A 302 26.13 -10.22 -24.52
CA GLU A 302 25.54 -8.93 -24.15
C GLU A 302 24.20 -8.70 -24.87
N GLU A 303 24.14 -8.98 -26.18
CA GLU A 303 22.89 -8.92 -26.95
C GLU A 303 21.87 -9.94 -26.42
N TRP A 304 22.33 -11.14 -26.08
CA TRP A 304 21.49 -12.18 -25.48
C TRP A 304 20.91 -11.73 -24.13
N LEU A 305 21.73 -11.20 -23.23
CA LEU A 305 21.28 -10.68 -21.92
C LEU A 305 20.28 -9.52 -22.07
N GLN A 306 20.39 -8.70 -23.11
CA GLN A 306 19.44 -7.63 -23.38
C GLN A 306 18.09 -8.14 -23.92
N GLU A 307 18.11 -9.17 -24.77
CA GLU A 307 16.96 -9.55 -25.61
C GLU A 307 16.35 -10.93 -25.31
N VAL A 308 16.95 -11.73 -24.44
CA VAL A 308 16.40 -13.04 -24.06
C VAL A 308 15.18 -12.87 -23.15
N HIS A 309 14.27 -13.84 -23.15
CA HIS A 309 13.19 -13.90 -22.17
C HIS A 309 13.70 -14.56 -20.88
N GLY A 310 14.28 -13.76 -19.97
CA GLY A 310 14.98 -14.24 -18.77
C GLY A 310 14.17 -15.20 -17.91
N ALA A 311 12.87 -14.94 -17.70
CA ALA A 311 12.00 -15.85 -16.94
C ALA A 311 11.94 -17.27 -17.53
N LYS A 312 11.88 -17.41 -18.86
CA LYS A 312 11.85 -18.73 -19.51
C LYS A 312 13.19 -19.46 -19.40
N VAL A 313 14.29 -18.71 -19.40
CA VAL A 313 15.63 -19.27 -19.15
C VAL A 313 15.68 -19.81 -17.73
N LEU A 314 15.24 -19.04 -16.73
CA LEU A 314 15.18 -19.49 -15.34
C LEU A 314 14.26 -20.69 -15.15
N GLU A 315 13.05 -20.67 -15.74
CA GLU A 315 12.14 -21.83 -15.76
C GLU A 315 12.81 -23.08 -16.33
N THR A 316 13.54 -22.94 -17.43
CA THR A 316 14.27 -24.04 -18.07
C THR A 316 15.40 -24.55 -17.19
N LEU A 317 16.21 -23.66 -16.62
CA LEU A 317 17.31 -24.02 -15.73
C LEU A 317 16.82 -24.73 -14.47
N PHE A 318 15.80 -24.20 -13.80
CA PHE A 318 15.20 -24.82 -12.62
C PHE A 318 14.65 -26.20 -12.95
N LYS A 319 13.93 -26.34 -14.07
CA LYS A 319 13.38 -27.63 -14.50
C LYS A 319 14.45 -28.65 -14.86
N GLU A 320 15.46 -28.27 -15.63
CA GLU A 320 16.50 -29.21 -16.10
C GLU A 320 17.43 -29.61 -14.95
N LEU A 321 17.91 -28.65 -14.17
CA LEU A 321 18.88 -28.92 -13.10
C LEU A 321 18.24 -29.58 -11.89
N SER A 322 16.93 -29.42 -11.66
CA SER A 322 16.20 -30.14 -10.60
C SER A 322 15.65 -31.50 -11.03
N GLU A 323 15.92 -31.97 -12.26
CA GLU A 323 15.29 -33.19 -12.79
C GLU A 323 13.74 -33.12 -12.78
N SER A 324 13.19 -31.93 -13.05
CA SER A 324 11.76 -31.60 -12.98
C SER A 324 11.12 -31.69 -11.59
N ARG A 325 11.93 -31.64 -10.52
CA ARG A 325 11.43 -31.61 -9.13
C ARG A 325 10.92 -30.23 -8.70
N VAL A 326 11.47 -29.15 -9.28
CA VAL A 326 11.18 -27.76 -8.88
C VAL A 326 10.81 -26.90 -10.09
N GLU A 327 9.72 -26.16 -9.97
CA GLU A 327 9.31 -25.12 -10.93
C GLU A 327 9.80 -23.75 -10.46
N TYR A 328 10.14 -22.85 -11.39
CA TYR A 328 10.59 -21.51 -11.05
C TYR A 328 9.42 -20.61 -10.61
N ASP A 329 9.35 -20.29 -9.32
CA ASP A 329 8.52 -19.22 -8.79
C ASP A 329 9.22 -17.86 -8.97
N LYS A 330 8.65 -17.03 -9.85
CA LYS A 330 9.19 -15.71 -10.19
C LYS A 330 9.38 -14.78 -9.00
N VAL A 331 8.49 -14.83 -8.01
CA VAL A 331 8.53 -13.91 -6.88
C VAL A 331 9.48 -14.47 -5.83
N LEU A 332 9.27 -15.71 -5.40
CA LEU A 332 10.06 -16.33 -4.34
C LEU A 332 11.54 -16.43 -4.73
N TYR A 333 11.84 -17.04 -5.88
CA TYR A 333 13.23 -17.23 -6.29
C TYR A 333 13.81 -15.98 -6.94
N GLY A 334 12.99 -15.15 -7.59
CA GLY A 334 13.45 -13.85 -8.11
C GLY A 334 13.98 -12.96 -7.00
N VAL A 335 13.28 -12.86 -5.87
CA VAL A 335 13.72 -12.09 -4.70
C VAL A 335 14.97 -12.70 -4.07
N ALA A 336 15.04 -14.02 -3.91
CA ALA A 336 16.23 -14.70 -3.37
C ALA A 336 17.48 -14.47 -4.24
N LEU A 337 17.31 -14.48 -5.57
CA LEU A 337 18.38 -14.14 -6.52
C LEU A 337 18.81 -12.68 -6.35
N THR A 338 17.85 -11.74 -6.26
CA THR A 338 18.14 -10.33 -6.00
C THR A 338 18.94 -10.17 -4.70
N GLU A 339 18.50 -10.76 -3.60
CA GLU A 339 19.17 -10.71 -2.29
C GLU A 339 20.62 -11.19 -2.37
N TRP A 340 20.88 -12.28 -3.09
CA TRP A 340 22.24 -12.76 -3.27
C TRP A 340 23.06 -11.78 -4.10
N ILE A 341 22.52 -11.29 -5.22
CA ILE A 341 23.25 -10.42 -6.16
C ILE A 341 23.57 -9.06 -5.52
N VAL A 342 22.65 -8.43 -4.78
CA VAL A 342 22.95 -7.14 -4.14
C VAL A 342 24.08 -7.22 -3.11
N ASN A 343 24.28 -8.40 -2.50
CA ASN A 343 25.31 -8.63 -1.49
C ASN A 343 26.65 -9.09 -2.07
N ASN A 344 26.65 -9.81 -3.19
CA ASN A 344 27.84 -10.49 -3.72
C ASN A 344 28.29 -9.99 -5.11
N ALA A 345 27.35 -9.53 -5.94
CA ALA A 345 27.61 -9.09 -7.32
C ALA A 345 26.79 -7.83 -7.67
N PRO A 346 26.86 -6.73 -6.89
CA PRO A 346 26.00 -5.56 -7.07
C PRO A 346 26.15 -4.87 -8.44
N THR A 347 27.26 -5.11 -9.15
CA THR A 347 27.48 -4.62 -10.51
C THR A 347 26.43 -5.10 -11.51
N ASP A 348 25.87 -6.29 -11.30
CA ASP A 348 24.92 -6.92 -12.23
C ASP A 348 23.57 -6.21 -12.22
N LEU A 349 23.23 -5.55 -11.10
CA LEU A 349 22.01 -4.77 -10.93
C LEU A 349 22.23 -3.25 -11.09
N LYS A 350 23.43 -2.83 -11.49
CA LYS A 350 23.78 -1.40 -11.59
C LYS A 350 22.89 -0.64 -12.57
N GLU A 351 22.58 -1.21 -13.74
CA GLU A 351 21.71 -0.55 -14.73
C GLU A 351 20.30 -0.30 -14.17
N VAL A 352 19.77 -1.25 -13.40
CA VAL A 352 18.46 -1.13 -12.72
C VAL A 352 18.56 -0.09 -11.60
N ALA A 353 19.62 -0.12 -10.81
CA ALA A 353 19.87 0.84 -9.74
C ALA A 353 19.95 2.28 -10.28
N ASP A 354 20.71 2.51 -11.35
CA ASP A 354 20.85 3.81 -11.99
C ASP A 354 19.50 4.32 -12.53
N LEU A 355 18.68 3.43 -13.13
CA LEU A 355 17.32 3.77 -13.57
C LEU A 355 16.42 4.17 -12.39
N ILE A 356 16.39 3.37 -11.32
CA ILE A 356 15.61 3.66 -10.11
C ILE A 356 16.07 4.99 -9.50
N GLY A 357 17.39 5.21 -9.40
CA GLY A 357 17.99 6.43 -8.87
C GLY A 357 17.66 7.67 -9.69
N SER A 358 17.35 7.53 -10.99
CA SER A 358 16.86 8.64 -11.81
C SER A 358 15.43 9.08 -11.48
N LYS A 359 14.64 8.23 -10.80
CA LYS A 359 13.24 8.51 -10.41
C LYS A 359 13.11 8.90 -8.95
N ILE A 360 13.83 8.20 -8.09
CA ILE A 360 13.91 8.53 -6.66
C ILE A 360 14.91 9.66 -6.55
N GLY A 361 14.41 10.91 -6.58
CA GLY A 361 15.21 12.13 -6.47
C GLY A 361 16.23 12.11 -5.32
N ASN A 362 17.20 13.02 -5.35
CA ASN A 362 18.23 13.13 -4.30
C ASN A 362 17.69 13.43 -2.90
#